data_AF-A0A2V9C2W7-F1
#
_entry.id   AF-A0A2V9C2W7-F1
#
_cell.length_a   1.000
_cell.length_b   1.000
_cell.length_c   1.000
_cell.angle_alpha   90.00
_cell.angle_beta   90.00
_cell.angle_gamma   90.00
#
_symmetry.space_group_name_H-M   'P 1'
#
loop_
_entity.id
_entity.type
_entity.pdbx_description
1 polymer ?
#
loop_
_entity_poly.entity_id
_entity_poly.type
_entity_poly.pdbx_seq_one_letter_code
_entity_poly.pdbx_strand_id
1 'polypeptide(L)'
;MASSSKLTRREMLQLCGTGLLSSALVGCRQKTAGTFVNPLGTPYEGTNEQLLDEIQRAAFDFFWNEASPNTGQVKDRALSNGNDSRRMSSIAATGFGLAALCIGDRREYRRPADIADRVRRTLRFLAKDLPHEHGFFYHFIHMETGQRWGKCELSSIDSSILLCGVLTARQYFADQEIKDLATAIYERVDWPWMQNSGRTLSMGWLPESGFLDARWEHYCELMMIYLLGIGSPSHPLPADAWNAWTRPKITYQGTEYISGHDPLFTHQYSQAWFDFRGKRDAYADYFDNSMKATKAHKL
;
A
#
# COMPACT_ATOMS: atom_id res chain seq x y z
N MET A 1 0.93 -13.27 40.37
CA MET A 1 1.87 -12.78 39.34
C MET A 1 1.70 -13.66 38.11
N ALA A 2 0.90 -13.22 37.14
CA ALA A 2 0.69 -13.94 35.90
C ALA A 2 1.45 -13.21 34.79
N SER A 3 2.47 -13.88 34.27
CA SER A 3 3.29 -13.41 33.15
C SER A 3 2.46 -13.44 31.87
N SER A 4 2.07 -12.26 31.37
CA SER A 4 1.53 -12.10 30.02
C SER A 4 2.63 -12.40 29.00
N SER A 5 2.47 -13.47 28.23
CA SER A 5 3.37 -13.81 27.13
C SER A 5 3.22 -12.79 26.00
N LYS A 6 4.29 -12.04 25.72
CA LYS A 6 4.37 -11.09 24.61
C LYS A 6 4.47 -11.86 23.30
N LEU A 7 3.52 -11.61 22.39
CA LEU A 7 3.60 -12.09 21.01
C LEU A 7 4.72 -11.34 20.27
N THR A 8 5.53 -12.08 19.53
CA THR A 8 6.64 -11.58 18.72
C THR A 8 6.16 -11.12 17.34
N ARG A 9 6.92 -10.24 16.65
CA ARG A 9 6.61 -9.74 15.30
C ARG A 9 6.35 -10.85 14.27
N ARG A 10 7.01 -12.01 14.42
CA ARG A 10 6.81 -13.19 13.57
C ARG A 10 5.42 -13.81 13.77
N GLU A 11 4.93 -13.82 15.01
CA GLU A 11 3.59 -14.32 15.35
C GLU A 11 2.51 -13.36 14.87
N MET A 12 2.76 -12.04 14.91
CA MET A 12 1.83 -11.04 14.42
C MET A 12 1.69 -11.07 12.88
N LEU A 13 2.80 -11.24 12.15
CA LEU A 13 2.76 -11.45 10.69
C LEU A 13 2.10 -12.77 10.29
N GLN A 14 2.26 -13.82 11.10
CA GLN A 14 1.51 -15.05 10.92
C GLN A 14 0.02 -14.85 11.18
N LEU A 15 -0.40 -14.10 12.22
CA LEU A 15 -1.80 -13.81 12.52
C LEU A 15 -2.49 -12.97 11.42
N CYS A 16 -1.81 -11.97 10.85
CA CYS A 16 -2.32 -11.22 9.69
C CYS A 16 -2.35 -12.08 8.41
N GLY A 17 -1.45 -13.06 8.30
CA GLY A 17 -1.41 -14.02 7.19
C GLY A 17 -2.29 -15.27 7.35
N THR A 18 -2.89 -15.50 8.52
CA THR A 18 -3.62 -16.75 8.84
C THR A 18 -5.09 -16.54 9.20
N GLY A 19 -5.64 -15.34 8.97
CA GLY A 19 -7.08 -15.16 8.82
C GLY A 19 -7.61 -15.94 7.61
N LEU A 20 -7.90 -17.22 7.83
CA LEU A 20 -8.36 -18.30 6.91
C LEU A 20 -7.33 -19.37 6.52
N LEU A 21 -6.54 -19.93 7.44
CA LEU A 21 -6.07 -21.32 7.30
C LEU A 21 -5.96 -22.02 8.66
N SER A 22 -7.09 -22.42 9.24
CA SER A 22 -7.12 -23.44 10.29
C SER A 22 -7.62 -24.76 9.71
N SER A 23 -6.69 -25.63 9.35
CA SER A 23 -6.86 -27.10 9.35
C SER A 23 -5.50 -27.79 9.26
N ALA A 24 -5.21 -28.60 10.28
CA ALA A 24 -4.24 -29.69 10.33
C ALA A 24 -2.73 -29.36 10.45
N LEU A 25 -2.26 -29.40 11.69
CA LEU A 25 -0.91 -29.86 12.05
C LEU A 25 -0.72 -31.29 11.54
N VAL A 26 -0.08 -31.45 10.37
CA VAL A 26 0.53 -32.71 9.93
C VAL A 26 1.98 -32.39 9.61
N GLY A 27 2.89 -33.21 10.16
CA GLY A 27 4.33 -32.96 10.21
C GLY A 27 4.94 -32.46 8.89
N CYS A 28 5.88 -31.53 9.01
CA CYS A 28 6.71 -31.07 7.90
C CYS A 28 7.52 -32.23 7.32
N ARG A 29 6.96 -32.93 6.33
CA ARG A 29 7.78 -33.39 5.21
C ARG A 29 8.20 -32.12 4.48
N GLN A 30 9.51 -31.95 4.27
CA GLN A 30 10.02 -31.05 3.25
C GLN A 30 9.34 -31.44 1.94
N LYS A 31 8.30 -30.71 1.54
CA LYS A 31 7.84 -30.76 0.16
C LYS A 31 9.01 -30.20 -0.62
N THR A 32 9.65 -31.06 -1.41
CA THR A 32 10.51 -30.63 -2.50
C THR A 32 9.78 -29.50 -3.20
N ALA A 33 10.42 -28.34 -3.33
CA ALA A 33 9.88 -27.26 -4.14
C ALA A 33 9.50 -27.88 -5.48
N GLY A 34 8.20 -27.90 -5.80
CA GLY A 34 7.75 -28.48 -7.06
C GLY A 34 8.52 -27.78 -8.17
N THR A 35 9.15 -28.56 -9.06
CA THR A 35 9.77 -28.01 -10.26
C THR A 35 8.72 -27.13 -10.94
N PHE A 36 9.06 -25.87 -11.17
CA PHE A 36 8.20 -24.95 -11.91
C PHE A 36 7.87 -25.62 -13.24
N VAL A 37 6.62 -26.03 -13.41
CA VAL A 37 6.13 -26.59 -14.65
C VAL A 37 5.79 -25.39 -15.52
N ASN A 38 6.52 -25.21 -16.62
CA ASN A 38 6.15 -24.20 -17.61
C ASN A 38 4.68 -24.46 -18.00
N PRO A 39 3.80 -23.44 -17.90
CA PRO A 39 2.42 -23.61 -18.32
C PRO A 39 2.39 -24.13 -19.76
N LEU A 40 1.53 -25.11 -20.04
CA LEU A 40 1.38 -25.79 -21.33
C LEU A 40 0.81 -24.89 -22.45
N GLY A 41 0.93 -23.56 -22.31
CA GLY A 41 0.48 -22.59 -23.30
C GLY A 41 1.51 -22.39 -24.41
N THR A 42 1.03 -22.00 -25.59
CA THR A 42 1.89 -21.41 -26.61
C THR A 42 2.63 -20.20 -26.02
N PRO A 43 3.93 -20.02 -26.31
CA PRO A 43 4.63 -18.79 -25.96
C PRO A 43 3.86 -17.57 -26.49
N TYR A 44 3.94 -16.46 -25.77
CA TYR A 44 3.33 -15.21 -26.22
C TYR A 44 3.85 -14.83 -27.61
N GLU A 45 2.94 -14.60 -28.56
CA GLU A 45 3.27 -14.17 -29.91
C GLU A 45 3.12 -12.63 -29.98
N GLY A 46 4.24 -11.91 -29.83
CA GLY A 46 4.27 -10.45 -29.90
C GLY A 46 5.61 -9.85 -29.44
N THR A 47 5.70 -8.53 -29.48
CA THR A 47 6.85 -7.77 -28.95
C THR A 47 6.80 -7.68 -27.43
N ASN A 48 7.95 -7.39 -26.79
CA ASN A 48 8.00 -7.16 -25.34
C ASN A 48 7.09 -5.98 -24.94
N GLU A 49 7.00 -4.95 -25.80
CA GLU A 49 6.16 -3.78 -25.59
C GLU A 49 4.67 -4.13 -25.59
N GLN A 50 4.24 -5.01 -26.50
CA GLN A 50 2.86 -5.51 -26.52
C GLN A 50 2.55 -6.37 -25.30
N LEU A 51 3.47 -7.27 -24.92
CA LEU A 51 3.33 -8.06 -23.69
C LEU A 51 3.21 -7.17 -22.45
N LEU A 52 4.01 -6.10 -22.37
CA LEU A 52 3.95 -5.14 -21.27
C LEU A 52 2.62 -4.38 -21.25
N ASP A 53 2.08 -3.95 -22.40
CA ASP A 53 0.75 -3.32 -22.47
C ASP A 53 -0.34 -4.27 -21.98
N GLU A 54 -0.30 -5.54 -22.39
CA GLU A 54 -1.28 -6.55 -21.96
C GLU A 54 -1.22 -6.80 -20.46
N ILE A 55 -0.02 -6.93 -19.88
CA ILE A 55 0.16 -7.08 -18.43
C ILE A 55 -0.38 -5.83 -17.70
N GLN A 56 -0.06 -4.64 -18.20
CA GLN A 56 -0.53 -3.39 -17.61
C GLN A 56 -2.06 -3.25 -17.68
N ARG A 57 -2.67 -3.62 -18.80
CA ARG A 57 -4.13 -3.59 -19.00
C ARG A 57 -4.84 -4.61 -18.11
N ALA A 58 -4.33 -5.83 -18.02
CA ALA A 58 -4.87 -6.86 -17.14
C ALA A 58 -4.77 -6.45 -15.66
N ALA A 59 -3.67 -5.81 -15.25
CA ALA A 59 -3.53 -5.25 -13.91
C ALA A 59 -4.51 -4.08 -13.67
N PHE A 60 -4.69 -3.19 -14.65
CA PHE A 60 -5.71 -2.13 -14.59
C PHE A 60 -7.12 -2.70 -14.43
N ASP A 61 -7.45 -3.78 -15.14
CA ASP A 61 -8.77 -4.39 -15.12
C ASP A 61 -9.17 -4.88 -13.72
N PHE A 62 -8.23 -5.29 -12.87
CA PHE A 62 -8.52 -5.56 -11.46
C PHE A 62 -9.10 -4.32 -10.76
N PHE A 63 -8.42 -3.18 -10.84
CA PHE A 63 -8.87 -1.94 -10.20
C PHE A 63 -10.16 -1.37 -10.81
N TRP A 64 -10.40 -1.65 -12.09
CA TRP A 64 -11.63 -1.25 -12.75
C TRP A 64 -12.84 -2.11 -12.35
N ASN A 65 -12.68 -3.43 -12.45
CA ASN A 65 -13.75 -4.42 -12.29
C ASN A 65 -14.05 -4.74 -10.82
N GLU A 66 -13.03 -4.74 -9.95
CA GLU A 66 -13.17 -5.11 -8.53
C GLU A 66 -13.38 -3.91 -7.61
N ALA A 67 -13.75 -2.77 -8.18
CA ALA A 67 -14.15 -1.58 -7.45
C ALA A 67 -15.68 -1.45 -7.39
N SER A 68 -16.19 -0.92 -6.28
CA SER A 68 -17.62 -0.63 -6.16
C SER A 68 -18.01 0.37 -7.25
N PRO A 69 -19.10 0.13 -8.01
CA PRO A 69 -19.61 1.13 -8.92
C PRO A 69 -20.11 2.35 -8.16
N ASN A 70 -20.55 2.25 -6.91
CA ASN A 70 -21.16 3.36 -6.17
C ASN A 70 -20.15 4.24 -5.45
N THR A 71 -19.09 3.64 -4.90
CA THR A 71 -18.12 4.34 -4.04
C THR A 71 -16.72 4.38 -4.66
N GLY A 72 -16.46 3.57 -5.68
CA GLY A 72 -15.14 3.43 -6.30
C GLY A 72 -14.06 2.80 -5.38
N GLN A 73 -14.44 2.25 -4.23
CA GLN A 73 -13.54 1.53 -3.32
C GLN A 73 -13.21 0.14 -3.87
N VAL A 74 -11.93 -0.24 -3.83
CA VAL A 74 -11.38 -1.46 -4.47
C VAL A 74 -11.32 -2.61 -3.47
N LYS A 75 -11.81 -3.79 -3.85
CA LYS A 75 -11.68 -5.01 -3.05
C LYS A 75 -10.22 -5.29 -2.68
N ASP A 76 -10.01 -5.86 -1.50
CA ASP A 76 -8.69 -6.34 -1.06
C ASP A 76 -8.14 -7.44 -1.99
N ARG A 77 -9.02 -8.31 -2.46
CA ARG A 77 -8.69 -9.44 -3.33
C ARG A 77 -9.91 -9.87 -4.14
N ALA A 78 -9.65 -10.59 -5.22
CA ALA A 78 -10.67 -11.21 -6.05
C ALA A 78 -10.36 -12.69 -6.30
N LEU A 79 -11.40 -13.50 -6.52
CA LEU A 79 -11.24 -14.85 -7.05
C LEU A 79 -10.99 -14.77 -8.56
N SER A 80 -9.99 -15.51 -9.05
CA SER A 80 -9.63 -15.54 -10.47
C SER A 80 -10.73 -16.11 -11.38
N ASN A 81 -11.71 -16.82 -10.81
CA ASN A 81 -12.88 -17.32 -11.54
C ASN A 81 -14.04 -16.31 -11.62
N GLY A 82 -13.87 -15.08 -11.11
CA GLY A 82 -14.85 -14.00 -11.18
C GLY A 82 -16.03 -14.10 -10.20
N ASN A 83 -16.21 -15.21 -9.49
CA ASN A 83 -17.35 -15.43 -8.60
C ASN A 83 -17.09 -14.95 -7.17
N ASP A 84 -16.56 -13.73 -7.02
CA ASP A 84 -16.22 -13.16 -5.73
C ASP A 84 -17.33 -12.23 -5.20
N SER A 85 -18.11 -12.73 -4.25
CA SER A 85 -19.18 -11.98 -3.58
C SER A 85 -18.72 -11.15 -2.37
N ARG A 86 -17.43 -11.22 -1.99
CA ARG A 86 -16.90 -10.49 -0.84
C ARG A 86 -17.00 -8.98 -1.07
N ARG A 87 -17.27 -8.26 0.01
CA ARG A 87 -17.42 -6.79 0.02
C ARG A 87 -16.36 -6.08 0.85
N MET A 88 -15.30 -6.80 1.23
CA MET A 88 -14.15 -6.23 1.95
C MET A 88 -13.26 -5.48 0.97
N SER A 89 -13.11 -4.17 1.21
CA SER A 89 -12.23 -3.27 0.46
C SER A 89 -11.01 -2.91 1.30
N SER A 90 -9.87 -2.73 0.62
CA SER A 90 -8.65 -2.18 1.21
C SER A 90 -8.47 -0.74 0.74
N ILE A 91 -8.19 0.17 1.68
CA ILE A 91 -7.88 1.56 1.33
C ILE A 91 -6.56 1.67 0.55
N ALA A 92 -5.59 0.78 0.81
CA ALA A 92 -4.35 0.71 0.07
C ALA A 92 -4.60 0.27 -1.39
N ALA A 93 -5.43 -0.76 -1.60
CA ALA A 93 -5.85 -1.17 -2.93
C ALA A 93 -6.56 -0.04 -3.69
N THR A 94 -7.36 0.77 -2.97
CA THR A 94 -8.00 1.97 -3.54
C THR A 94 -6.99 3.05 -3.92
N GLY A 95 -5.92 3.24 -3.13
CA GLY A 95 -4.79 4.11 -3.46
C GLY A 95 -4.07 3.72 -4.74
N PHE A 96 -3.65 2.45 -4.84
CA PHE A 96 -3.10 1.91 -6.08
C PHE A 96 -4.10 2.04 -7.25
N GLY A 97 -5.38 1.80 -6.99
CA GLY A 97 -6.45 1.96 -7.97
C GLY A 97 -6.56 3.36 -8.54
N LEU A 98 -6.46 4.41 -7.71
CA LEU A 98 -6.46 5.80 -8.20
C LEU A 98 -5.26 6.10 -9.13
N ALA A 99 -4.07 5.58 -8.81
CA ALA A 99 -2.92 5.69 -9.70
C ALA A 99 -3.11 4.88 -10.99
N ALA A 100 -3.67 3.66 -10.89
CA ALA A 100 -3.99 2.82 -12.04
C ALA A 100 -5.03 3.48 -12.96
N LEU A 101 -6.02 4.19 -12.41
CA LEU A 101 -6.99 4.96 -13.19
C LEU A 101 -6.31 6.09 -13.99
N CYS A 102 -5.33 6.80 -13.41
CA CYS A 102 -4.55 7.79 -14.15
C CYS A 102 -3.76 7.16 -15.32
N ILE A 103 -3.15 6.00 -15.08
CA ILE A 103 -2.44 5.24 -16.12
C ILE A 103 -3.41 4.77 -17.21
N GLY A 104 -4.57 4.24 -16.82
CA GLY A 104 -5.60 3.77 -17.75
C GLY A 104 -6.20 4.88 -18.60
N ASP A 105 -6.31 6.10 -18.07
CA ASP A 105 -6.70 7.28 -18.84
C ASP A 105 -5.62 7.64 -19.87
N ARG A 106 -4.35 7.72 -19.43
CA ARG A 106 -3.21 8.03 -20.31
C ARG A 106 -3.00 7.00 -21.42
N ARG A 107 -3.36 5.74 -21.15
CA ARG A 107 -3.23 4.60 -22.07
C ARG A 107 -4.54 4.26 -22.80
N GLU A 108 -5.60 5.03 -22.56
CA GLU A 108 -6.91 4.87 -23.19
C GLU A 108 -7.52 3.46 -23.00
N TYR A 109 -7.29 2.84 -21.84
CA TYR A 109 -7.84 1.50 -21.52
C TYR A 109 -9.37 1.52 -21.32
N ARG A 110 -9.94 2.68 -21.01
CA ARG A 110 -11.38 2.98 -20.98
C ARG A 110 -11.59 4.40 -21.49
N ARG A 111 -12.85 4.80 -21.71
CA ARG A 111 -13.18 6.17 -22.13
C ARG A 111 -12.74 7.16 -21.04
N PRO A 112 -12.05 8.26 -21.38
CA PRO A 112 -11.58 9.24 -20.38
C PRO A 112 -12.67 9.76 -19.43
N ALA A 113 -13.87 10.02 -19.96
CA ALA A 113 -15.00 10.49 -19.17
C ALA A 113 -15.42 9.47 -18.07
N ASP A 114 -15.42 8.17 -18.39
CA ASP A 114 -15.80 7.13 -17.42
C ASP A 114 -14.76 7.01 -16.29
N ILE A 115 -13.48 7.20 -16.63
CA ILE A 115 -12.38 7.18 -15.66
C ILE A 115 -12.47 8.41 -14.75
N ALA A 116 -12.60 9.61 -15.30
CA ALA A 116 -12.73 10.83 -14.51
C ALA A 116 -13.94 10.77 -13.56
N ASP A 117 -15.07 10.24 -14.03
CA ASP A 117 -16.26 10.02 -13.19
C ASP A 117 -16.02 9.01 -12.08
N ARG A 118 -15.28 7.93 -12.34
CA ARG A 118 -14.87 6.97 -11.30
C ARG A 118 -13.99 7.66 -10.26
N VAL A 119 -13.00 8.45 -10.67
CA VAL A 119 -12.10 9.17 -9.76
C VAL A 119 -12.86 10.17 -8.89
N ARG A 120 -13.73 11.01 -9.48
CA ARG A 120 -14.59 11.93 -8.70
C ARG A 120 -15.42 11.19 -7.67
N ARG A 121 -16.04 10.06 -8.05
CA ARG A 121 -16.86 9.23 -7.16
C ARG A 121 -16.05 8.67 -5.99
N THR A 122 -14.88 8.10 -6.28
CA THR A 122 -13.95 7.62 -5.25
C THR A 122 -13.57 8.73 -4.28
N LEU A 123 -13.15 9.89 -4.80
CA LEU A 123 -12.72 11.02 -3.96
C LEU A 123 -13.86 11.63 -3.15
N ARG A 124 -15.08 11.73 -3.70
CA ARG A 124 -16.26 12.20 -2.96
C ARG A 124 -16.55 11.31 -1.77
N PHE A 125 -16.55 9.99 -1.98
CA PHE A 125 -16.78 9.02 -0.93
C PHE A 125 -15.71 9.11 0.16
N LEU A 126 -14.43 9.15 -0.23
CA LEU A 126 -13.32 9.34 0.72
C LEU A 126 -13.44 10.64 1.51
N ALA A 127 -13.82 11.74 0.85
CA ALA A 127 -13.89 13.06 1.46
C ALA A 127 -15.06 13.19 2.45
N LYS A 128 -16.23 12.68 2.08
CA LYS A 128 -17.51 13.00 2.74
C LYS A 128 -18.12 11.86 3.53
N ASP A 129 -17.95 10.62 3.06
CA ASP A 129 -18.75 9.48 3.53
C ASP A 129 -17.91 8.47 4.32
N LEU A 130 -16.62 8.34 3.99
CA LEU A 130 -15.76 7.35 4.61
C LEU A 130 -15.32 7.79 6.03
N PRO A 131 -15.62 7.00 7.08
CA PRO A 131 -15.17 7.32 8.43
C PRO A 131 -13.65 7.37 8.53
N HIS A 132 -13.14 8.38 9.23
CA HIS A 132 -11.72 8.56 9.51
C HIS A 132 -11.54 9.09 10.93
N GLU A 133 -10.37 8.87 11.50
CA GLU A 133 -9.95 9.49 12.77
C GLU A 133 -8.73 10.35 12.47
N HIS A 134 -8.77 11.65 12.77
CA HIS A 134 -7.64 12.56 12.52
C HIS A 134 -7.10 12.51 11.07
N GLY A 135 -8.00 12.28 10.10
CA GLY A 135 -7.71 12.16 8.67
C GLY A 135 -7.15 10.81 8.21
N PHE A 136 -6.89 9.87 9.10
CA PHE A 136 -6.46 8.51 8.78
C PHE A 136 -7.64 7.54 8.68
N PHE A 137 -7.48 6.48 7.90
CA PHE A 137 -8.55 5.54 7.56
C PHE A 137 -8.27 4.12 8.05
N TYR A 138 -9.36 3.37 8.27
CA TYR A 138 -9.30 1.93 8.57
C TYR A 138 -8.73 1.14 7.41
N HIS A 139 -7.84 0.19 7.71
CA HIS A 139 -7.20 -0.68 6.72
C HIS A 139 -8.25 -1.32 5.80
N PHE A 140 -9.26 -1.93 6.41
CA PHE A 140 -10.35 -2.59 5.70
C PHE A 140 -11.71 -1.98 6.02
N ILE A 141 -12.52 -1.86 4.97
CA ILE A 141 -13.87 -1.30 5.05
C ILE A 141 -14.85 -2.14 4.23
N HIS A 142 -16.13 -2.02 4.52
CA HIS A 142 -17.17 -2.51 3.63
C HIS A 142 -17.28 -1.56 2.42
N MET A 143 -17.04 -2.08 1.21
CA MET A 143 -16.83 -1.27 0.01
C MET A 143 -18.01 -0.35 -0.36
N GLU A 144 -19.24 -0.71 0.01
CA GLU A 144 -20.43 0.11 -0.31
C GLU A 144 -20.78 1.13 0.77
N THR A 145 -20.42 0.87 2.03
CA THR A 145 -20.93 1.64 3.18
C THR A 145 -19.83 2.39 3.93
N GLY A 146 -18.56 2.03 3.71
CA GLY A 146 -17.43 2.62 4.42
C GLY A 146 -17.29 2.13 5.86
N GLN A 147 -18.19 1.27 6.33
CA GLN A 147 -18.12 0.72 7.68
C GLN A 147 -16.80 -0.03 7.87
N ARG A 148 -16.10 0.27 8.97
CA ARG A 148 -14.91 -0.47 9.43
C ARG A 148 -15.17 -1.97 9.37
N TRP A 149 -14.27 -2.71 8.72
CA TRP A 149 -14.41 -4.15 8.60
C TRP A 149 -13.85 -4.86 9.83
N GLY A 150 -14.69 -5.63 10.52
CA GLY A 150 -14.31 -6.33 11.75
C GLY A 150 -13.76 -5.36 12.81
N LYS A 151 -12.61 -5.69 13.38
CA LYS A 151 -11.88 -4.83 14.34
C LYS A 151 -10.51 -4.42 13.80
N CYS A 152 -10.40 -4.21 12.48
CA CYS A 152 -9.13 -3.78 11.90
C CYS A 152 -8.71 -2.41 12.46
N GLU A 153 -7.41 -2.19 12.49
CA GLU A 153 -6.81 -0.92 12.84
C GLU A 153 -7.11 0.16 11.80
N LEU A 154 -7.12 1.39 12.29
CA LEU A 154 -6.78 2.52 11.46
C LEU A 154 -5.29 2.47 11.16
N SER A 155 -4.93 2.45 9.88
CA SER A 155 -3.60 2.09 9.40
C SER A 155 -2.89 3.30 8.79
N SER A 156 -1.73 3.63 9.35
CA SER A 156 -0.93 4.76 8.89
C SER A 156 -0.28 4.51 7.51
N ILE A 157 0.16 3.28 7.22
CA ILE A 157 0.72 2.93 5.91
C ILE A 157 -0.35 2.86 4.84
N ASP A 158 -1.49 2.24 5.11
CA ASP A 158 -2.52 2.08 4.08
C ASP A 158 -3.19 3.41 3.76
N SER A 159 -3.33 4.29 4.76
CA SER A 159 -3.71 5.69 4.55
C SER A 159 -2.68 6.42 3.69
N SER A 160 -1.38 6.19 3.90
CA SER A 160 -0.32 6.84 3.10
C SER A 160 -0.30 6.34 1.66
N ILE A 161 -0.52 5.05 1.43
CA ILE A 161 -0.69 4.47 0.09
C ILE A 161 -1.91 5.07 -0.60
N LEU A 162 -3.03 5.19 0.12
CA LEU A 162 -4.24 5.88 -0.38
C LEU A 162 -3.91 7.31 -0.82
N LEU A 163 -3.23 8.07 0.04
CA LEU A 163 -2.86 9.47 -0.22
C LEU A 163 -1.93 9.61 -1.44
N CYS A 164 -1.01 8.67 -1.66
CA CYS A 164 -0.19 8.66 -2.87
C CYS A 164 -1.07 8.57 -4.13
N GLY A 165 -2.08 7.70 -4.13
CA GLY A 165 -3.08 7.60 -5.21
C GLY A 165 -3.92 8.87 -5.37
N VAL A 166 -4.42 9.41 -4.26
CA VAL A 166 -5.22 10.66 -4.23
C VAL A 166 -4.43 11.84 -4.81
N LEU A 167 -3.17 12.01 -4.39
CA LEU A 167 -2.31 13.08 -4.88
C LEU A 167 -1.87 12.86 -6.33
N THR A 168 -1.73 11.61 -6.78
CA THR A 168 -1.50 11.30 -8.20
C THR A 168 -2.69 11.78 -9.04
N ALA A 169 -3.92 11.46 -8.64
CA ALA A 169 -5.13 11.92 -9.32
C ALA A 169 -5.25 13.45 -9.33
N ARG A 170 -4.94 14.11 -8.20
CA ARG A 170 -4.90 15.58 -8.09
C ARG A 170 -3.97 16.23 -9.12
N GLN A 171 -2.79 15.67 -9.31
CA GLN A 171 -1.80 16.22 -10.25
C GLN A 171 -2.12 15.87 -11.71
N TYR A 172 -2.68 14.69 -11.94
CA TYR A 172 -2.94 14.19 -13.29
C TYR A 172 -4.17 14.83 -13.95
N PHE A 173 -5.31 14.87 -13.26
CA PHE A 173 -6.55 15.33 -13.87
C PHE A 173 -6.66 16.86 -13.85
N ALA A 174 -6.95 17.46 -15.01
CA ALA A 174 -7.30 18.87 -15.15
C ALA A 174 -8.77 19.13 -14.75
N ASP A 175 -9.15 18.67 -13.56
CA ASP A 175 -10.51 18.71 -13.02
C ASP A 175 -10.51 19.38 -11.65
N GLN A 176 -11.30 20.44 -11.49
CA GLN A 176 -11.28 21.25 -10.27
C GLN A 176 -11.84 20.49 -9.07
N GLU A 177 -12.89 19.70 -9.24
CA GLU A 177 -13.48 18.93 -8.15
C GLU A 177 -12.52 17.86 -7.64
N ILE A 178 -11.83 17.15 -8.55
CA ILE A 178 -10.79 16.18 -8.18
C ILE A 178 -9.69 16.87 -7.38
N LYS A 179 -9.24 18.05 -7.82
CA LYS A 179 -8.20 18.81 -7.12
C LYS A 179 -8.63 19.22 -5.72
N ASP A 180 -9.83 19.76 -5.57
CA ASP A 180 -10.35 20.26 -4.30
C ASP A 180 -10.56 19.11 -3.30
N LEU A 181 -11.20 18.01 -3.73
CA LEU A 181 -11.43 16.83 -2.89
C LEU A 181 -10.10 16.20 -2.46
N ALA A 182 -9.17 16.00 -3.38
CA ALA A 182 -7.89 15.41 -3.07
C ALA A 182 -7.05 16.28 -2.12
N THR A 183 -7.12 17.60 -2.28
CA THR A 183 -6.45 18.56 -1.39
C THR A 183 -7.05 18.46 0.02
N ALA A 184 -8.38 18.52 0.14
CA ALA A 184 -9.07 18.38 1.42
C ALA A 184 -8.77 17.04 2.12
N ILE A 185 -8.70 15.94 1.36
CA ILE A 185 -8.37 14.61 1.90
C ILE A 185 -6.94 14.58 2.48
N TYR A 186 -5.97 15.18 1.80
CA TYR A 186 -4.57 15.19 2.25
C TYR A 186 -4.35 16.15 3.42
N GLU A 187 -4.90 17.36 3.34
CA GLU A 187 -4.67 18.42 4.34
C GLU A 187 -5.33 18.14 5.69
N ARG A 188 -6.34 17.27 5.77
CA ARG A 188 -6.92 16.87 7.06
C ARG A 188 -6.10 15.88 7.86
N VAL A 189 -5.06 15.28 7.28
CA VAL A 189 -4.27 14.23 7.93
C VAL A 189 -3.39 14.85 9.00
N ASP A 190 -3.59 14.44 10.25
CA ASP A 190 -2.87 14.94 11.42
C ASP A 190 -1.68 14.04 11.76
N TRP A 191 -0.56 14.26 11.07
CA TRP A 191 0.62 13.42 11.21
C TRP A 191 1.23 13.44 12.64
N PRO A 192 1.29 14.58 13.35
CA PRO A 192 1.69 14.60 14.76
C PRO A 192 0.82 13.73 15.66
N TRP A 193 -0.50 13.67 15.42
CA TRP A 193 -1.38 12.76 16.17
C TRP A 193 -0.96 11.30 15.99
N MET A 194 -0.72 10.85 14.76
CA MET A 194 -0.25 9.48 14.50
C MET A 194 1.17 9.20 15.04
N GLN A 195 1.96 10.26 15.22
CA GLN A 195 3.26 10.16 15.89
C GLN A 195 3.11 9.84 17.38
N ASN A 196 1.95 10.16 17.99
CA ASN A 196 1.61 9.82 19.36
C ASN A 196 2.75 10.16 20.36
N SER A 197 3.28 11.39 20.26
CA SER A 197 4.40 11.91 21.07
C SER A 197 5.71 11.09 21.03
N GLY A 198 5.82 10.10 20.14
CA GLY A 198 7.04 9.32 19.96
C GLY A 198 7.98 9.92 18.92
N ARG A 199 9.13 9.26 18.70
CA ARG A 199 10.09 9.70 17.67
C ARG A 199 9.69 9.27 16.25
N THR A 200 9.09 8.10 16.13
CA THR A 200 8.60 7.49 14.88
C THR A 200 7.09 7.55 14.81
N LEU A 201 6.44 7.17 13.71
CA LEU A 201 4.97 7.03 13.67
C LEU A 201 4.51 5.70 14.27
N SER A 202 3.35 5.67 14.95
CA SER A 202 2.69 4.39 15.27
C SER A 202 2.23 3.71 13.99
N MET A 203 2.21 2.37 13.96
CA MET A 203 1.69 1.65 12.81
C MET A 203 0.18 1.82 12.64
N GLY A 204 -0.55 2.06 13.74
CA GLY A 204 -1.99 2.26 13.68
C GLY A 204 -2.63 2.58 15.01
N TRP A 205 -3.95 2.64 14.98
CA TRP A 205 -4.79 2.95 16.14
C TRP A 205 -6.09 2.15 16.12
N LEU A 206 -6.60 1.80 17.28
CA LEU A 206 -7.86 1.09 17.48
C LEU A 206 -8.79 1.93 18.38
N PRO A 207 -10.09 2.08 18.04
CA PRO A 207 -11.08 2.67 18.95
C PRO A 207 -11.13 2.01 20.33
N GLU A 208 -10.87 0.71 20.36
CA GLU A 208 -10.98 -0.09 21.58
C GLU A 208 -9.80 0.08 22.55
N SER A 209 -8.60 0.41 22.04
CA SER A 209 -7.37 0.32 22.83
C SER A 209 -6.36 1.44 22.58
N GLY A 210 -6.65 2.39 21.70
CA GLY A 210 -5.73 3.46 21.33
C GLY A 210 -4.66 3.02 20.34
N PHE A 211 -3.50 3.69 20.37
CA PHE A 211 -2.39 3.44 19.46
C PHE A 211 -1.78 2.04 19.65
N LEU A 212 -1.32 1.46 18.55
CA LEU A 212 -0.56 0.21 18.57
C LEU A 212 0.84 0.44 19.16
N ASP A 213 1.35 -0.57 19.88
CA ASP A 213 2.73 -0.60 20.38
C ASP A 213 3.76 -0.60 19.25
N ALA A 214 3.41 -1.22 18.10
CA ALA A 214 4.28 -1.33 16.94
C ALA A 214 4.44 0.03 16.23
N ARG A 215 5.67 0.32 15.78
CA ARG A 215 6.05 1.62 15.20
C ARG A 215 6.89 1.45 13.94
N TRP A 216 6.89 2.50 13.11
CA TRP A 216 7.72 2.58 11.90
C TRP A 216 9.16 3.00 12.24
N GLU A 217 9.95 2.08 12.81
CA GLU A 217 11.24 2.36 13.45
C GLU A 217 12.48 1.79 12.75
N HIS A 218 12.29 1.09 11.62
CA HIS A 218 13.36 0.58 10.78
C HIS A 218 12.96 0.61 9.31
N TYR A 219 13.94 0.65 8.41
CA TYR A 219 13.71 0.64 6.97
C TYR A 219 12.82 -0.54 6.55
N CYS A 220 11.68 -0.22 5.95
CA CYS A 220 10.72 -1.13 5.34
C CYS A 220 9.96 -0.34 4.25
N GLU A 221 8.66 -0.51 4.07
CA GLU A 221 7.80 0.24 3.16
C GLU A 221 7.53 1.71 3.58
N LEU A 222 7.98 2.12 4.77
CA LEU A 222 7.59 3.35 5.48
C LEU A 222 7.93 4.69 4.81
N MET A 223 8.78 4.73 3.79
CA MET A 223 9.38 6.00 3.34
C MET A 223 8.33 7.01 2.88
N MET A 224 7.30 6.55 2.16
CA MET A 224 6.18 7.40 1.73
C MET A 224 5.45 8.06 2.90
N ILE A 225 5.31 7.36 4.03
CA ILE A 225 4.58 7.87 5.21
C ILE A 225 5.30 9.11 5.74
N TYR A 226 6.62 9.04 5.89
CA TYR A 226 7.41 10.17 6.37
C TYR A 226 7.51 11.29 5.33
N LEU A 227 7.65 10.97 4.03
CA LEU A 227 7.70 12.00 2.99
C LEU A 227 6.38 12.77 2.88
N LEU A 228 5.24 12.08 2.96
CA LEU A 228 3.92 12.71 2.99
C LEU A 228 3.71 13.52 4.28
N GLY A 229 4.14 12.99 5.43
CA GLY A 229 4.01 13.70 6.70
C GLY A 229 4.88 14.95 6.79
N ILE A 230 6.13 14.90 6.33
CA ILE A 230 7.02 16.06 6.26
C ILE A 230 6.52 17.07 5.22
N GLY A 231 5.97 16.59 4.10
CA GLY A 231 5.43 17.45 3.03
C GLY A 231 4.04 18.04 3.32
N SER A 232 3.40 17.69 4.44
CA SER A 232 2.05 18.14 4.76
C SER A 232 2.02 19.65 5.01
N PRO A 233 1.13 20.41 4.33
CA PRO A 233 1.06 21.87 4.50
C PRO A 233 0.29 22.30 5.75
N SER A 234 -0.46 21.40 6.40
CA SER A 234 -1.38 21.70 7.51
C SER A 234 -0.89 21.14 8.85
N HIS A 235 -0.57 19.84 8.90
CA HIS A 235 -0.13 19.16 10.12
C HIS A 235 1.21 18.43 9.87
N PRO A 236 2.32 19.14 9.59
CA PRO A 236 3.58 18.50 9.22
C PRO A 236 4.22 17.72 10.35
N LEU A 237 4.89 16.63 9.99
CA LEU A 237 5.97 16.08 10.81
C LEU A 237 7.19 17.01 10.74
N PRO A 238 7.98 17.13 11.82
CA PRO A 238 9.24 17.82 11.74
C PRO A 238 10.20 17.05 10.81
N ALA A 239 11.06 17.78 10.08
CA ALA A 239 11.97 17.17 9.10
C ALA A 239 12.93 16.14 9.72
N ASP A 240 13.26 16.28 11.01
CA ASP A 240 14.10 15.35 11.76
C ASP A 240 13.42 13.99 12.01
N ALA A 241 12.10 13.86 11.82
CA ALA A 241 11.40 12.57 11.85
C ALA A 241 11.98 11.57 10.83
N TRP A 242 12.55 12.06 9.72
CA TRP A 242 13.27 11.22 8.74
C TRP A 242 14.48 10.48 9.34
N ASN A 243 15.07 11.02 10.40
CA ASN A 243 16.25 10.48 11.07
C ASN A 243 15.88 9.53 12.23
N ALA A 244 14.59 9.36 12.52
CA ALA A 244 14.12 8.65 13.72
C ALA A 244 14.10 7.11 13.59
N TRP A 245 14.17 6.58 12.36
CA TRP A 245 14.13 5.15 12.08
C TRP A 245 15.49 4.62 11.61
N THR A 246 15.76 3.36 11.93
CA THR A 246 17.03 2.68 11.66
C THR A 246 17.12 2.17 10.22
N ARG A 247 18.35 2.00 9.71
CA ARG A 247 18.62 1.50 8.35
C ARG A 247 19.48 0.24 8.43
N PRO A 248 18.92 -0.88 8.92
CA PRO A 248 19.67 -2.12 9.06
C PRO A 248 20.20 -2.56 7.70
N LYS A 249 21.41 -3.10 7.67
CA LYS A 249 22.05 -3.63 6.46
C LYS A 249 22.11 -5.14 6.55
N ILE A 250 21.90 -5.78 5.41
CA ILE A 250 22.05 -7.23 5.24
C ILE A 250 22.98 -7.50 4.06
N THR A 251 23.64 -8.64 4.11
CA THR A 251 24.54 -9.11 3.04
C THR A 251 24.05 -10.46 2.54
N TYR A 252 23.71 -10.54 1.25
CA TYR A 252 23.33 -11.78 0.59
C TYR A 252 24.23 -12.03 -0.62
N GLN A 253 24.93 -13.18 -0.63
CA GLN A 253 25.88 -13.55 -1.69
C GLN A 253 26.82 -12.40 -2.12
N GLY A 254 27.39 -11.68 -1.14
CA GLY A 254 28.31 -10.56 -1.39
C GLY A 254 27.67 -9.22 -1.74
N THR A 255 26.34 -9.15 -1.87
CA THR A 255 25.60 -7.89 -2.07
C THR A 255 25.11 -7.36 -0.73
N GLU A 256 25.65 -6.23 -0.28
CA GLU A 256 25.17 -5.50 0.91
C GLU A 256 24.13 -4.44 0.52
N TYR A 257 23.00 -4.40 1.23
CA TYR A 257 21.95 -3.39 1.06
C TYR A 257 21.15 -3.18 2.37
N ILE A 258 20.48 -2.04 2.49
CA ILE A 258 19.59 -1.70 3.62
C ILE A 258 18.30 -2.50 3.47
N SER A 259 17.95 -3.32 4.47
CA SER A 259 16.69 -4.07 4.56
C SER A 259 16.52 -4.64 5.98
N GLY A 260 15.28 -4.74 6.48
CA GLY A 260 14.96 -5.41 7.73
C GLY A 260 14.73 -6.92 7.60
N HIS A 261 15.36 -7.59 6.62
CA HIS A 261 15.01 -8.94 6.13
C HIS A 261 13.57 -9.04 5.61
N ASP A 262 13.04 -7.94 5.11
CA ASP A 262 11.67 -7.83 4.64
C ASP A 262 11.55 -8.26 3.15
N PRO A 263 10.35 -8.64 2.68
CA PRO A 263 10.15 -9.00 1.28
C PRO A 263 10.38 -7.81 0.32
N LEU A 264 10.59 -8.13 -0.96
CA LEU A 264 11.00 -7.17 -1.99
C LEU A 264 10.08 -5.94 -2.15
N PHE A 265 8.80 -6.04 -1.81
CA PHE A 265 7.85 -4.92 -1.95
C PHE A 265 8.25 -3.68 -1.15
N THR A 266 9.00 -3.84 -0.04
CA THR A 266 9.54 -2.73 0.75
C THR A 266 10.50 -1.84 -0.05
N HIS A 267 11.05 -2.36 -1.15
CA HIS A 267 11.91 -1.64 -2.10
C HIS A 267 11.17 -1.14 -3.34
N GLN A 268 9.85 -1.32 -3.40
CA GLN A 268 9.01 -0.99 -4.56
C GLN A 268 7.91 0.02 -4.22
N TYR A 269 7.27 -0.11 -3.05
CA TYR A 269 6.05 0.64 -2.74
C TYR A 269 6.28 2.16 -2.68
N SER A 270 7.25 2.64 -1.93
CA SER A 270 7.54 4.09 -1.90
C SER A 270 8.09 4.58 -3.24
N GLN A 271 8.88 3.74 -3.92
CA GLN A 271 9.49 4.02 -5.22
C GLN A 271 8.45 4.12 -6.35
N ALA A 272 7.24 3.59 -6.16
CA ALA A 272 6.17 3.67 -7.14
C ALA A 272 5.64 5.10 -7.34
N TRP A 273 5.77 5.97 -6.33
CA TRP A 273 5.33 7.38 -6.39
C TRP A 273 6.45 8.39 -6.22
N PHE A 274 7.51 8.04 -5.50
CA PHE A 274 8.65 8.92 -5.26
C PHE A 274 9.83 8.50 -6.15
N ASP A 275 10.24 9.41 -7.05
CA ASP A 275 11.41 9.19 -7.88
C ASP A 275 12.70 9.47 -7.10
N PHE A 276 13.39 8.39 -6.71
CA PHE A 276 14.66 8.46 -5.99
C PHE A 276 15.90 8.50 -6.90
N ARG A 277 15.75 8.48 -8.24
CA ARG A 277 16.90 8.50 -9.15
C ARG A 277 17.69 9.79 -8.99
N GLY A 278 19.00 9.66 -8.81
CA GLY A 278 19.89 10.81 -8.60
C GLY A 278 19.65 11.56 -7.29
N LYS A 279 18.92 10.96 -6.34
CA LYS A 279 18.67 11.53 -5.01
C LYS A 279 19.35 10.67 -3.94
N ARG A 280 19.93 11.34 -2.95
CA ARG A 280 20.54 10.72 -1.78
C ARG A 280 20.32 11.59 -0.55
N ASP A 281 20.30 10.96 0.61
CA ASP A 281 20.38 11.65 1.89
C ASP A 281 21.72 11.36 2.58
N ALA A 282 21.83 11.67 3.87
CA ALA A 282 23.02 11.39 4.68
C ALA A 282 23.29 9.89 4.89
N TYR A 283 22.34 9.02 4.59
CA TYR A 283 22.39 7.59 4.88
C TYR A 283 22.57 6.72 3.64
N ALA A 284 21.88 7.05 2.54
CA ALA A 284 21.84 6.20 1.35
C ALA A 284 21.43 6.94 0.07
N ASP A 285 21.82 6.34 -1.05
CA ASP A 285 21.08 6.42 -2.31
C ASP A 285 20.04 5.28 -2.30
N TYR A 286 18.75 5.63 -2.15
CA TYR A 286 17.69 4.62 -2.06
C TYR A 286 17.35 3.96 -3.39
N PHE A 287 17.66 4.61 -4.52
CA PHE A 287 17.49 3.99 -5.84
C PHE A 287 18.53 2.88 -6.04
N ASP A 288 19.80 3.17 -5.75
CA ASP A 288 20.86 2.15 -5.74
C ASP A 288 20.57 1.03 -4.74
N ASN A 289 20.07 1.38 -3.55
CA ASN A 289 19.67 0.39 -2.55
C ASN A 289 18.59 -0.56 -3.07
N SER A 290 17.51 -0.05 -3.68
CA SER A 290 16.45 -0.87 -4.28
C SER A 290 16.93 -1.72 -5.46
N MET A 291 17.86 -1.21 -6.29
CA MET A 291 18.49 -2.00 -7.35
C MET A 291 19.28 -3.17 -6.78
N LYS A 292 20.08 -2.96 -5.73
CA LYS A 292 20.83 -4.01 -5.04
C LYS A 292 19.89 -5.06 -4.44
N ALA A 293 18.83 -4.62 -3.75
CA ALA A 293 17.84 -5.51 -3.19
C ALA A 293 17.15 -6.38 -4.24
N THR A 294 16.78 -5.80 -5.39
CA THR A 294 16.13 -6.53 -6.50
C THR A 294 17.08 -7.56 -7.12
N LYS A 295 18.36 -7.20 -7.31
CA LYS A 295 19.39 -8.14 -7.81
C LYS A 295 19.61 -9.27 -6.81
N ALA A 296 19.68 -8.97 -5.51
CA ALA A 296 19.86 -9.97 -4.47
C ALA A 296 18.68 -10.96 -4.40
N HIS A 297 17.44 -10.50 -4.54
CA HIS A 297 16.24 -11.37 -4.55
C HIS A 297 16.12 -12.26 -5.79
N LYS A 298 16.86 -11.96 -6.86
CA LYS A 298 16.89 -12.77 -8.08
C LYS A 298 17.85 -13.97 -7.95
N LEU A 299 18.86 -13.86 -7.08
CA LEU A 299 19.88 -14.89 -6.83
C LEU A 299 19.32 -16.00 -5.93
#